data_AF-A0A534ZZF5-F1
#
_entry.id   AF-A0A534ZZF5-F1
#
_cell.length_a   1.000
_cell.length_b   1.000
_cell.length_c   1.000
_cell.angle_alpha   90.00
_cell.angle_beta   90.00
_cell.angle_gamma   90.00
#
_symmetry.space_group_name_H-M   'P 1'
#
loop_
_entity.id
_entity.type
_entity.pdbx_description
1 polymer ?
#
loop_
_entity_poly.entity_id
_entity_poly.type
_entity_poly.pdbx_seq_one_letter_code
_entity_poly.pdbx_strand_id
1 'polypeptide(L)'
;MRGALPATVGRFNFNAQLGLPGANAACKANFACSQACTRQQLQAAPTSELAGLKDINTTTVTSFWAIDSTAPILQQCNDDAVGGSGLNWEYGTAHTASRGQQMTLNNSTGVLGPVVGGIQCNIAGTSWVGCCQ
;
A
#
# COMPACT_ATOMS: atom_id res chain seq x y z
N MET A 1 -1.65 13.58 -4.05
CA MET A 1 -1.08 12.86 -2.90
C MET A 1 -0.98 13.80 -1.70
N ARG A 2 -1.24 13.31 -0.49
CA ARG A 2 -1.10 14.07 0.76
C ARG A 2 0.10 13.63 1.61
N GLY A 3 0.57 12.41 1.43
CA GLY A 3 1.77 11.88 2.07
C GLY A 3 1.82 10.36 1.98
N ALA A 4 2.61 9.72 2.85
CA ALA A 4 2.73 8.28 2.91
C ALA A 4 2.76 7.75 4.35
N LEU A 5 2.13 6.60 4.58
CA LEU A 5 2.26 5.83 5.80
C LEU A 5 3.50 4.92 5.71
N PRO A 6 4.12 4.57 6.85
CA PRO A 6 5.33 3.77 6.87
C PRO A 6 5.14 2.41 6.20
N ALA A 7 6.22 1.87 5.63
CA ALA A 7 6.20 0.50 5.12
C ALA A 7 5.88 -0.47 6.27
N THR A 8 4.96 -1.39 6.00
CA THR A 8 4.60 -2.46 6.94
C THR A 8 5.08 -3.79 6.39
N VAL A 9 5.74 -4.58 7.23
CA VAL A 9 6.03 -5.98 6.91
C VAL A 9 4.71 -6.75 6.96
N GLY A 10 4.33 -7.38 5.86
CA GLY A 10 3.07 -8.13 5.82
C GLY A 10 1.86 -7.22 5.72
N ARG A 11 0.99 -7.34 6.73
CA ARG A 11 -0.32 -6.70 6.82
C ARG A 11 -0.18 -5.18 6.90
N PHE A 12 -1.06 -4.43 6.24
CA PHE A 12 -1.32 -3.05 6.66
C PHE A 12 -1.84 -3.10 8.08
N ASN A 13 -0.98 -2.72 9.02
CA ASN A 13 -1.31 -2.67 10.42
C ASN A 13 -1.07 -1.25 10.89
N PHE A 14 -2.14 -0.46 10.85
CA PHE A 14 -2.10 0.92 11.27
C PHE A 14 -3.24 1.17 12.24
N ASN A 15 -2.95 1.88 13.34
CA ASN A 15 -3.93 2.24 14.36
C ASN A 15 -4.70 1.05 14.95
N ALA A 16 -4.04 -0.10 15.13
CA ALA A 16 -4.67 -1.37 15.58
C ALA A 16 -5.82 -1.86 14.68
N GLN A 17 -5.96 -1.28 13.48
CA GLN A 17 -6.87 -1.69 12.45
C GLN A 17 -6.07 -2.23 11.28
N LEU A 18 -6.69 -3.15 10.56
CA LEU A 18 -5.99 -3.99 9.65
C LEU A 18 -6.48 -3.81 8.22
N GLY A 19 -5.59 -4.08 7.28
CA GLY A 19 -5.87 -4.01 5.85
C GLY A 19 -6.19 -2.59 5.38
N LEU A 20 -6.99 -2.50 4.31
CA LEU A 20 -7.40 -1.23 3.73
C LEU A 20 -8.18 -0.34 4.72
N PRO A 21 -9.09 -0.85 5.57
CA PRO A 21 -9.72 -0.05 6.62
C PRO A 21 -8.72 0.63 7.55
N GLY A 22 -7.70 -0.11 8.03
CA GLY A 22 -6.66 0.45 8.89
C GLY A 22 -5.79 1.48 8.19
N ALA A 23 -5.39 1.21 6.95
CA ALA A 23 -4.67 2.18 6.13
C ALA A 23 -5.48 3.46 5.87
N ASN A 24 -6.78 3.34 5.58
CA ASN A 24 -7.68 4.48 5.42
C ASN A 24 -7.81 5.29 6.71
N ALA A 25 -7.99 4.63 7.85
CA ALA A 25 -8.07 5.29 9.14
C ALA A 25 -6.77 6.04 9.49
N ALA A 26 -5.62 5.43 9.20
CA ALA A 26 -4.31 6.04 9.43
C ALA A 26 -3.99 7.18 8.47
N CYS A 27 -4.34 7.05 7.19
CA CYS A 27 -4.27 8.16 6.25
C CYS A 27 -5.12 9.32 6.74
N LYS A 28 -6.38 9.08 7.11
CA LYS A 28 -7.27 10.13 7.64
C LYS A 28 -6.75 10.78 8.92
N ALA A 29 -6.10 10.02 9.80
CA ALA A 29 -5.54 10.52 11.05
C ALA A 29 -4.30 11.40 10.86
N ASN A 30 -3.44 11.08 9.87
CA ASN A 30 -2.20 11.82 9.62
C ASN A 30 -2.36 12.92 8.56
N PHE A 31 -3.30 12.74 7.63
CA PHE A 31 -3.54 13.64 6.50
C PHE A 31 -5.05 13.86 6.34
N ALA A 32 -5.49 15.09 6.62
CA ALA A 32 -6.91 15.43 6.61
C ALA A 32 -7.59 15.11 5.26
N CYS A 33 -8.80 14.55 5.35
CA CYS A 33 -9.64 14.18 4.21
C CYS A 33 -8.96 13.21 3.23
N SER A 34 -8.12 12.28 3.71
CA SER A 34 -7.44 11.30 2.84
C SER A 34 -7.81 9.84 3.13
N GLN A 35 -7.50 8.97 2.18
CA GLN A 35 -7.58 7.50 2.25
C GLN A 35 -6.27 6.88 1.73
N ALA A 36 -6.16 5.56 1.78
CA ALA A 36 -5.08 4.85 1.10
C ALA A 36 -5.29 4.89 -0.42
N CYS A 37 -4.29 5.42 -1.15
CA CYS A 37 -4.39 5.67 -2.59
C CYS A 37 -4.68 4.39 -3.37
N THR A 38 -5.61 4.46 -4.32
CA THR A 38 -5.67 3.46 -5.38
C THR A 38 -4.47 3.60 -6.33
N ARG A 39 -4.21 2.56 -7.12
CA ARG A 39 -3.21 2.56 -8.19
C ARG A 39 -3.43 3.73 -9.15
N GLN A 40 -4.68 4.01 -9.52
CA GLN A 40 -5.02 5.13 -10.40
C GLN A 40 -4.72 6.48 -9.74
N GLN A 41 -5.05 6.65 -8.46
CA GLN A 41 -4.73 7.88 -7.72
C GLN A 41 -3.21 8.09 -7.56
N LEU A 42 -2.43 7.02 -7.35
CA LEU A 42 -0.97 7.09 -7.35
C LEU A 42 -0.43 7.51 -8.72
N GLN A 43 -0.91 6.90 -9.80
CA GLN A 43 -0.50 7.24 -11.16
C GLN A 43 -0.91 8.65 -11.60
N ALA A 44 -2.00 9.17 -11.05
CA ALA A 44 -2.47 10.53 -11.30
C ALA A 44 -1.78 11.59 -10.40
N ALA A 45 -1.01 11.17 -9.39
CA ALA A 45 -0.33 12.10 -8.51
C ALA A 45 0.77 12.87 -9.29
N PRO A 46 0.82 14.21 -9.17
CA PRO A 46 1.90 15.00 -9.75
C PRO A 46 3.27 14.53 -9.24
N THR A 47 4.26 14.43 -10.13
CA THR A 47 5.61 14.01 -9.75
C THR A 47 6.23 14.95 -8.69
N SER A 48 5.87 16.22 -8.69
CA SER A 48 6.29 17.19 -7.67
C SER A 48 5.80 16.85 -6.25
N GLU A 49 4.70 16.11 -6.11
CA GLU A 49 4.20 15.64 -4.81
C GLU A 49 4.87 14.31 -4.38
N LEU A 50 5.48 13.61 -5.33
CA LEU A 50 6.16 12.33 -5.11
C LEU A 50 7.68 12.51 -4.94
N ALA A 51 8.25 13.57 -5.49
CA ALA A 51 9.68 13.88 -5.39
C ALA A 51 10.05 14.30 -3.96
N GLY A 52 11.13 13.72 -3.42
CA GLY A 52 11.60 13.98 -2.07
C GLY A 52 10.67 13.44 -0.97
N LEU A 53 9.69 12.60 -1.32
CA LEU A 53 8.66 12.17 -0.40
C LEU A 53 9.25 11.34 0.75
N LYS A 54 8.80 11.67 1.96
CA LYS A 54 9.05 10.90 3.17
C LYS A 54 7.73 10.44 3.78
N ASP A 55 7.77 9.32 4.47
CA ASP A 55 6.63 8.89 5.29
C ASP A 55 6.50 9.72 6.57
N ILE A 56 5.45 9.46 7.36
CA ILE A 56 5.22 10.11 8.66
C ILE A 56 6.35 9.86 9.68
N ASN A 57 7.21 8.87 9.46
CA ASN A 57 8.39 8.57 10.27
C ASN A 57 9.67 9.16 9.66
N THR A 58 9.55 10.05 8.67
CA THR A 58 10.65 10.71 7.95
C THR A 58 11.55 9.79 7.13
N THR A 59 11.11 8.57 6.86
CA THR A 59 11.82 7.60 6.01
C THR A 59 11.55 7.90 4.55
N THR A 60 12.59 7.88 3.73
CA THR A 60 12.47 8.07 2.28
C THR A 60 11.60 6.98 1.67
N VAL A 61 10.58 7.39 0.91
CA VAL A 61 9.68 6.47 0.23
C VAL A 61 10.29 6.04 -1.10
N THR A 62 10.43 4.73 -1.32
CA THR A 62 11.04 4.18 -2.55
C THR A 62 10.10 3.28 -3.34
N SER A 63 8.92 2.96 -2.79
CA SER A 63 7.88 2.21 -3.49
C SER A 63 6.53 2.37 -2.80
N PHE A 64 5.46 2.09 -3.54
CA PHE A 64 4.11 2.00 -3.01
C PHE A 64 3.50 0.65 -3.28
N TRP A 65 2.60 0.27 -2.39
CA TRP A 65 1.56 -0.69 -2.73
C TRP A 65 0.59 -0.08 -3.74
N ALA A 66 0.43 -0.76 -4.88
CA ALA A 66 -0.48 -0.38 -5.95
C ALA A 66 -1.85 -1.03 -5.71
N ILE A 67 -2.66 -0.39 -4.88
CA ILE A 67 -3.99 -0.89 -4.49
C ILE A 67 -4.94 -0.80 -5.69
N ASP A 68 -5.35 -1.94 -6.24
CA ASP A 68 -6.32 -2.05 -7.32
C ASP A 68 -7.50 -2.87 -6.82
N SER A 69 -8.57 -2.21 -6.37
CA SER A 69 -9.77 -2.87 -5.84
C SER A 69 -10.50 -3.75 -6.86
N THR A 70 -10.14 -3.68 -8.15
CA THR A 70 -10.73 -4.49 -9.22
C THR A 70 -9.89 -5.72 -9.58
N ALA A 71 -8.66 -5.80 -9.08
CA ALA A 71 -7.77 -6.91 -9.40
C ALA A 71 -8.26 -8.21 -8.73
N PRO A 72 -7.96 -9.38 -9.33
CA PRO A 72 -8.27 -10.66 -8.73
C PRO A 72 -7.76 -10.75 -7.29
N ILE A 73 -8.51 -11.44 -6.45
CA ILE A 73 -8.24 -11.72 -5.02
C ILE A 73 -6.75 -12.01 -4.75
N LEU A 74 -6.14 -12.93 -5.48
CA LEU A 74 -4.72 -13.30 -5.31
C LEU A 74 -3.70 -12.22 -5.70
N GLN A 75 -4.12 -11.13 -6.33
CA GLN A 75 -3.28 -9.99 -6.74
C GLN A 75 -3.41 -8.78 -5.81
N GLN A 76 -4.29 -8.83 -4.81
CA GLN A 76 -4.51 -7.79 -3.80
C GLN A 76 -4.45 -8.36 -2.38
N CYS A 77 -3.34 -9.02 -2.04
CA CYS A 77 -3.01 -9.48 -0.69
C CYS A 77 -4.20 -10.09 0.07
N ASN A 78 -4.96 -10.97 -0.56
CA ASN A 78 -6.17 -11.55 0.02
C ASN A 78 -5.89 -12.67 1.02
N ASP A 79 -6.69 -12.75 2.08
CA ASP A 79 -6.74 -13.91 2.97
C ASP A 79 -7.72 -14.98 2.44
N ASP A 80 -7.22 -15.82 1.53
CA ASP A 80 -7.98 -16.89 0.88
C ASP A 80 -7.79 -18.26 1.55
N ALA A 81 -7.23 -18.30 2.76
CA ALA A 81 -7.03 -19.54 3.50
C ALA A 81 -8.38 -20.23 3.78
N VAL A 82 -8.38 -21.55 3.99
CA VAL A 82 -9.60 -22.27 4.39
C VAL A 82 -10.04 -21.74 5.76
N GLY A 83 -11.20 -21.06 5.80
CA GLY A 83 -11.69 -20.35 6.98
C GLY A 83 -11.16 -18.92 7.14
N GLY A 84 -10.40 -18.41 6.15
CA GLY A 84 -9.98 -17.02 6.02
C GLY A 84 -11.14 -16.10 5.64
N SER A 85 -10.93 -14.80 5.75
CA SER A 85 -11.99 -13.81 5.58
C SER A 85 -12.39 -13.57 4.12
N GLY A 86 -11.55 -13.97 3.16
CA GLY A 86 -11.70 -13.63 1.74
C GLY A 86 -11.52 -12.12 1.48
N LEU A 87 -10.99 -11.35 2.44
CA LEU A 87 -10.77 -9.92 2.30
C LEU A 87 -9.32 -9.62 1.90
N ASN A 88 -9.17 -8.52 1.15
CA ASN A 88 -7.87 -8.02 0.71
C ASN A 88 -7.14 -7.33 1.88
N TRP A 89 -5.82 -7.51 1.93
CA TRP A 89 -4.90 -6.97 2.93
C TRP A 89 -5.12 -7.49 4.36
N GLU A 90 -5.72 -8.67 4.49
CA GLU A 90 -5.91 -9.35 5.76
C GLU A 90 -4.90 -10.48 5.98
N TYR A 91 -4.78 -10.94 7.23
CA TYR A 91 -3.80 -11.94 7.62
C TYR A 91 -4.22 -13.32 7.12
N GLY A 92 -3.50 -13.85 6.13
CA GLY A 92 -3.37 -15.30 5.99
C GLY A 92 -2.31 -15.80 6.96
N THR A 93 -2.61 -16.84 7.74
CA THR A 93 -1.55 -17.66 8.37
C THR A 93 -0.53 -18.02 7.28
N ALA A 94 0.74 -18.19 7.64
CA ALA A 94 1.94 -18.18 6.77
C ALA A 94 1.98 -19.13 5.55
N HIS A 95 0.87 -19.75 5.17
CA HIS A 95 0.73 -20.78 4.13
C HIS A 95 -0.09 -20.35 2.91
N THR A 96 -0.69 -19.15 2.88
CA THR A 96 -1.35 -18.62 1.68
C THR A 96 -0.41 -17.73 0.87
N ALA A 97 -0.26 -18.04 -0.41
CA ALA A 97 0.60 -17.34 -1.35
C ALA A 97 -0.04 -16.02 -1.83
N SER A 98 -0.55 -15.21 -0.90
CA SER A 98 -1.20 -13.93 -1.18
C SER A 98 -0.19 -12.98 -1.81
N ARG A 99 -0.53 -12.45 -2.99
CA ARG A 99 0.34 -11.55 -3.74
C ARG A 99 -0.33 -10.19 -3.88
N GLY A 100 0.50 -9.16 -3.87
CA GLY A 100 0.11 -7.79 -4.10
C GLY A 100 0.72 -7.25 -5.37
N GLN A 101 0.34 -6.02 -5.69
CA GLN A 101 0.96 -5.21 -6.72
C GLN A 101 1.74 -4.07 -6.05
N GLN A 102 2.93 -3.78 -6.56
CA GLN A 102 3.72 -2.64 -6.11
C GLN A 102 4.14 -1.78 -7.30
N MET A 103 4.53 -0.55 -7.01
CA MET A 103 5.17 0.36 -7.96
C MET A 103 6.39 0.97 -7.27
N THR A 104 7.54 0.92 -7.94
CA THR A 104 8.73 1.63 -7.44
C THR A 104 8.54 3.13 -7.58
N LEU A 105 9.13 3.91 -6.69
CA LEU A 105 9.20 5.36 -6.77
C LEU A 105 10.67 5.77 -6.91
N ASN A 106 11.02 6.46 -8.00
CA ASN A 106 12.24 7.23 -8.02
C ASN A 106 12.03 8.49 -7.17
N ASN A 107 12.48 8.43 -5.91
CA ASN A 107 12.24 9.51 -4.95
C ASN A 107 12.86 10.83 -5.38
N SER A 108 13.97 10.84 -6.14
CA SER A 108 14.60 12.08 -6.59
C SER A 108 13.80 12.82 -7.66
N THR A 109 13.05 12.11 -8.50
CA THR A 109 12.32 12.69 -9.65
C THR A 109 10.81 12.62 -9.51
N GLY A 110 10.30 11.86 -8.53
CA GLY A 110 8.88 11.60 -8.35
C GLY A 110 8.29 10.63 -9.38
N VAL A 111 9.11 10.01 -10.24
CA VAL A 111 8.64 9.12 -11.29
C VAL A 111 8.30 7.75 -10.72
N LEU A 112 7.09 7.29 -10.99
CA LEU A 112 6.65 5.94 -10.67
C LEU A 112 7.11 4.94 -11.74
N GLY A 113 7.57 3.77 -11.30
CA GLY A 113 7.88 2.64 -12.17
C GLY A 113 6.64 1.85 -12.59
N PRO A 114 6.81 0.80 -13.40
CA PRO A 114 5.72 -0.08 -13.79
C PRO A 114 5.13 -0.81 -12.59
N VAL A 115 3.89 -1.24 -12.73
CA VAL A 115 3.20 -2.08 -11.74
C VAL A 115 3.81 -3.47 -11.79
N VAL A 116 4.36 -3.91 -10.68
CA VAL A 116 4.89 -5.27 -10.51
C VAL A 116 3.91 -6.06 -9.66
N GLY A 117 3.27 -7.05 -10.26
CA GLY A 117 2.39 -7.98 -9.57
C GLY A 117 3.13 -9.20 -9.01
N GLY A 118 2.42 -10.01 -8.25
CA GLY A 118 2.95 -11.30 -7.78
C GLY A 118 3.85 -11.19 -6.55
N ILE A 119 3.88 -10.03 -5.90
CA ILE A 119 4.74 -9.75 -4.76
C ILE A 119 4.12 -10.33 -3.50
N GLN A 120 4.81 -11.28 -2.86
CA GLN A 120 4.31 -11.92 -1.65
C GLN A 120 4.14 -10.92 -0.51
N CYS A 121 2.91 -10.76 -0.04
CA CYS A 121 2.58 -9.69 0.90
C CYS A 121 3.25 -9.89 2.26
N ASN A 122 3.36 -11.15 2.71
CA ASN A 122 3.99 -11.53 3.96
C ASN A 122 5.53 -11.34 4.00
N ILE A 123 6.19 -11.15 2.84
CA ILE A 123 7.65 -10.97 2.74
C ILE A 123 8.02 -9.55 2.27
N ALA A 124 7.10 -8.86 1.60
CA ALA A 124 7.37 -7.58 0.93
C ALA A 124 7.38 -6.36 1.85
N GLY A 125 8.04 -6.45 3.01
CA GLY A 125 8.14 -5.40 4.03
C GLY A 125 8.87 -4.11 3.64
N THR A 126 8.81 -3.71 2.37
CA THR A 126 9.55 -2.60 1.79
C THR A 126 8.68 -1.59 1.06
N SER A 127 7.34 -1.73 1.05
CA SER A 127 6.46 -0.83 0.30
C SER A 127 5.54 -0.02 1.20
N TRP A 128 5.44 1.28 0.90
CA TRP A 128 4.65 2.25 1.65
C TRP A 128 3.21 2.30 1.16
N VAL A 129 2.32 2.89 1.96
CA VAL A 129 0.96 3.21 1.54
C VAL A 129 0.87 4.71 1.29
N GLY A 130 0.60 5.10 0.04
CA GLY A 130 0.33 6.50 -0.26
C GLY A 130 -1.03 6.91 0.31
N CYS A 131 -1.15 8.15 0.75
CA CYS A 131 -2.41 8.74 1.18
C CYS A 131 -2.92 9.75 0.13
N CYS A 132 -4.12 9.53 -0.40
CA CYS A 132 -4.72 10.35 -1.46
C CYS A 132 -6.07 10.92 -1.03
N GLN A 133 -6.45 12.01 -1.68
CA GLN A 133 -7.81 12.56 -1.61
C GLN A 133 -8.71 11.92 -2.65
#